data_AF-A0A5E7T0Z3-F1
#
_entry.id   AF-A0A5E7T0Z3-F1
#
_cell.length_a   1.000
_cell.length_b   1.000
_cell.length_c   1.000
_cell.angle_alpha   90.00
_cell.angle_beta   90.00
_cell.angle_gamma   90.00
#
_symmetry.space_group_name_H-M   'P 1'
#
loop_
_entity.id
_entity.type
_entity.pdbx_description
1 polymer ?
#
loop_
_entity_poly.entity_id
_entity_poly.type
_entity_poly.pdbx_seq_one_letter_code
_entity_poly.pdbx_strand_id
1 'polypeptide(L)'
;MGAPQLLPRFIRAKQAPAYLGMCRAVFDAQVRPYVHEFPIGERGVGFDRQELDDWATAHVEAKAIDKKGASEQQLPRSERQKGDKSWRENRSQAFPKGKDFGTSTRRSTAKDFTNLLAQLTGKKQSAT
;
A
#
# COMPACT_ATOMS: atom_id res chain seq x y z
N MET A 1 23.43 34.04 -5.20
CA MET A 1 21.98 34.14 -4.98
C MET A 1 21.33 32.98 -5.72
N GLY A 2 20.96 31.90 -5.02
CA GLY A 2 20.34 30.73 -5.66
C GLY A 2 18.96 31.07 -6.18
N ALA A 3 18.64 30.68 -7.42
CA ALA A 3 17.32 30.87 -7.98
C ALA A 3 16.26 30.17 -7.10
N PRO A 4 15.07 30.77 -6.89
CA PRO A 4 14.00 30.11 -6.16
C PRO A 4 13.63 28.80 -6.88
N GLN A 5 13.83 27.67 -6.19
CA GLN A 5 13.44 26.36 -6.70
C GLN A 5 11.92 26.31 -6.74
N LEU A 6 11.34 26.51 -7.92
CA LEU A 6 9.90 26.37 -8.14
C LEU A 6 9.55 24.90 -7.96
N LEU A 7 9.04 24.53 -6.77
CA LEU A 7 8.51 23.19 -6.56
C LEU A 7 7.25 23.02 -7.42
N PRO A 8 7.15 21.93 -8.19
CA PRO A 8 5.92 21.61 -8.90
C PRO A 8 4.74 21.52 -7.92
N ARG A 9 3.63 22.19 -8.24
CA ARG A 9 2.38 22.05 -7.49
C ARG A 9 1.76 20.66 -7.69
N PHE A 10 1.96 20.09 -8.87
CA PHE A 10 1.35 18.84 -9.27
C PHE A 10 2.34 17.69 -9.15
N ILE A 11 1.91 16.61 -8.50
CA ILE A 11 2.66 15.38 -8.34
C ILE A 11 2.03 14.30 -9.21
N ARG A 12 2.83 13.62 -10.02
CA ARG A 12 2.36 12.51 -10.87
C ARG A 12 2.00 11.31 -10.00
N ALA A 13 1.02 10.51 -10.42
CA ALA A 13 0.58 9.31 -9.69
C ALA A 13 1.72 8.32 -9.37
N LYS A 14 2.77 8.26 -10.22
CA LYS A 14 3.97 7.45 -9.94
C LYS A 14 4.78 7.95 -8.74
N GLN A 15 4.81 9.26 -8.51
CA GLN A 15 5.61 9.91 -7.47
C GLN A 15 4.83 10.16 -6.17
N ALA A 16 3.50 10.21 -6.22
CA ALA A 16 2.66 10.47 -5.06
C ALA A 16 2.86 9.49 -3.88
N PRO A 17 3.00 8.16 -4.09
CA PRO A 17 3.29 7.24 -2.99
C PRO A 17 4.64 7.51 -2.33
N ALA A 18 5.66 7.87 -3.14
CA ALA A 18 6.99 8.18 -2.65
C ALA A 18 7.03 9.49 -1.86
N TYR A 19 6.20 10.48 -2.25
CA TYR A 19 6.06 11.74 -1.53
C TYR A 19 5.57 11.53 -0.09
N LEU A 20 4.57 10.67 0.11
CA LEU A 20 4.04 10.33 1.43
C LEU A 20 4.83 9.23 2.16
N GLY A 21 5.92 8.72 1.56
CA GLY A 21 6.75 7.67 2.16
C GLY A 21 6.05 6.31 2.28
N MET A 22 5.05 6.03 1.44
CA MET A 22 4.26 4.80 1.49
C MET A 22 4.34 3.96 0.21
N CYS A 23 3.97 2.68 0.30
CA CYS A 23 3.92 1.83 -0.88
C CYS A 23 2.67 2.13 -1.73
N ARG A 24 2.77 1.87 -3.04
CA ARG A 24 1.69 2.16 -4.00
C ARG A 24 0.37 1.48 -3.65
N ALA A 25 0.40 0.25 -3.14
CA ALA A 25 -0.82 -0.47 -2.77
C ALA A 25 -1.57 0.21 -1.61
N VAL A 26 -0.85 0.73 -0.62
CA VAL A 26 -1.44 1.48 0.51
C VAL A 26 -1.95 2.82 0.04
N PHE A 27 -1.19 3.52 -0.82
CA PHE A 27 -1.63 4.77 -1.42
C PHE A 27 -2.93 4.62 -2.21
N ASP A 28 -3.02 3.59 -3.06
CA ASP A 28 -4.19 3.34 -3.89
C ASP A 28 -5.44 3.02 -3.05
N ALA A 29 -5.29 2.42 -1.86
CA ALA A 29 -6.40 2.08 -0.98
C ALA A 29 -6.78 3.20 0.00
N GLN A 30 -5.81 3.97 0.50
CA GLN A 30 -6.01 4.92 1.60
C GLN A 30 -6.01 6.38 1.19
N VAL A 31 -5.41 6.72 0.05
CA VAL A 31 -5.24 8.12 -0.38
C VAL A 31 -6.11 8.41 -1.60
N ARG A 32 -6.01 7.59 -2.65
CA ARG A 32 -6.77 7.80 -3.91
C ARG A 32 -8.28 8.00 -3.74
N PRO A 33 -8.99 7.32 -2.81
CA PRO A 33 -10.42 7.57 -2.63
C PRO A 33 -10.77 8.94 -2.04
N TYR A 34 -9.80 9.62 -1.42
CA TYR A 34 -10.03 10.84 -0.63
C TYR A 34 -9.36 12.07 -1.24
N VAL A 35 -8.60 11.92 -2.31
CA VAL A 35 -7.85 12.99 -2.97
C VAL A 35 -8.32 13.09 -4.43
N HIS A 36 -8.49 14.31 -4.93
CA HIS A 36 -8.92 14.55 -6.29
C HIS A 36 -7.82 14.19 -7.31
N GLU A 37 -8.22 13.38 -8.29
CA GLU A 37 -7.38 13.01 -9.43
C GLU A 37 -7.67 13.92 -10.61
N PHE A 38 -6.62 14.44 -11.26
CA PHE A 38 -6.75 15.11 -12.55
C PHE A 38 -5.92 14.42 -13.62
N PRO A 39 -6.44 14.29 -14.86
CA PRO A 39 -5.66 13.77 -15.96
C PRO A 39 -4.55 14.76 -16.35
N ILE A 40 -3.33 14.26 -16.48
CA ILE A 40 -2.19 14.98 -17.07
C ILE A 40 -1.93 14.38 -18.46
N GLY A 41 -2.46 15.03 -19.50
CA GLY A 41 -2.38 14.55 -20.87
C GLY A 41 -3.23 13.30 -21.11
N GLU A 42 -2.88 12.49 -22.12
CA GLU A 42 -3.71 11.35 -22.55
C GLU A 42 -3.71 10.16 -21.59
N ARG A 43 -2.64 9.96 -20.81
CA ARG A 43 -2.45 8.76 -19.98
C ARG A 43 -1.94 9.05 -18.57
N GLY A 44 -1.57 10.30 -18.28
CA GLY A 44 -1.05 10.68 -16.98
C GLY A 44 -2.20 10.98 -16.02
N VAL A 45 -1.96 10.73 -14.74
CA VAL A 45 -2.81 11.22 -13.64
C VAL A 45 -1.91 11.98 -12.67
N GLY A 46 -2.42 13.10 -12.17
CA GLY A 46 -1.77 13.98 -11.21
C GLY A 46 -2.62 14.22 -9.98
N PHE A 47 -1.94 14.66 -8.93
CA PHE A 47 -2.48 15.06 -7.63
C PHE A 47 -1.92 16.43 -7.27
N ASP A 48 -2.70 17.25 -6.56
CA ASP A 48 -2.19 18.51 -6.02
C ASP A 48 -1.39 18.21 -4.75
N ARG A 49 -0.23 18.84 -4.60
CA ARG A 49 0.62 18.67 -3.42
C ARG A 49 -0.10 19.15 -2.16
N GLN A 50 -0.80 20.28 -2.23
CA GLN A 50 -1.48 20.84 -1.06
C GLN A 50 -2.52 19.88 -0.51
N GLU A 51 -3.28 19.24 -1.39
CA GLU A 51 -4.31 18.26 -1.01
C GLU A 51 -3.70 17.01 -0.38
N LEU A 52 -2.55 16.54 -0.88
CA LEU A 52 -1.80 15.44 -0.28
C LEU A 52 -1.28 15.81 1.12
N ASP A 53 -0.81 17.05 1.31
CA ASP A 53 -0.33 17.54 2.61
C ASP A 53 -1.48 17.68 3.62
N ASP A 54 -2.64 18.17 3.17
CA ASP A 54 -3.85 18.31 3.99
C ASP A 54 -4.36 16.92 4.43
N TRP A 55 -4.40 15.95 3.51
CA TRP A 55 -4.73 14.56 3.82
C TRP A 55 -3.73 13.96 4.83
N ALA A 56 -2.44 14.22 4.65
CA ALA A 56 -1.40 13.68 5.54
C ALA A 56 -1.55 14.25 6.97
N THR A 57 -1.87 15.54 7.09
CA THR A 57 -2.12 16.19 8.38
C THR A 57 -3.31 15.55 9.09
N ALA A 58 -4.44 15.41 8.39
CA ALA A 58 -5.63 14.75 8.93
C ALA A 58 -5.36 13.27 9.29
N HIS A 59 -4.54 12.58 8.50
CA HIS A 59 -4.16 11.20 8.77
C HIS A 59 -3.30 11.08 10.03
N VAL A 60 -2.34 11.97 10.22
CA VAL A 60 -1.51 12.03 11.42
C VAL A 60 -2.37 12.33 12.64
N GLU A 61 -3.27 13.31 12.59
CA GLU A 61 -4.16 13.63 13.71
C GLU A 61 -5.06 12.44 14.09
N ALA A 62 -5.62 11.74 13.10
CA ALA A 62 -6.49 10.60 13.34
C ALA A 62 -5.76 9.32 13.81
N LYS A 63 -4.47 9.18 13.47
CA LYS A 63 -3.66 7.97 13.75
C LYS A 63 -2.53 8.22 14.76
N ALA A 64 -2.40 9.43 15.28
CA ALA A 64 -1.43 9.77 16.30
C ALA A 64 -1.68 8.90 17.53
N ILE A 65 -0.68 8.10 17.88
CA ILE A 65 -0.68 7.36 19.15
C ILE A 65 -0.10 8.32 20.18
N ASP A 66 -0.90 8.70 21.18
CA ASP A 66 -0.45 9.50 22.31
C ASP A 66 0.68 8.79 23.06
N LYS A 67 1.93 9.15 22.77
CA LYS A 67 3.11 8.66 23.50
C LYS A 67 3.30 9.37 24.85
N LYS A 68 2.22 9.71 25.57
CA LYS A 68 2.25 10.44 26.85
C LYS A 68 2.92 9.68 28.02
N GLY A 69 3.60 8.56 27.75
CA GLY A 69 4.36 7.80 28.75
C GLY A 69 5.87 7.69 28.49
N ALA A 70 6.42 8.28 27.42
CA ALA A 70 7.86 8.25 27.16
C ALA A 70 8.48 9.61 27.54
N SER A 71 8.50 9.92 28.84
CA SER A 71 9.31 11.01 29.36
C SER A 71 10.79 10.73 29.11
N GLU A 72 11.47 11.71 28.51
CA GLU A 72 12.85 12.08 28.74
C GLU A 72 13.72 11.08 29.51
N GLN A 73 14.30 10.11 28.80
CA GLN A 73 15.66 9.66 29.04
C GLN A 73 16.36 9.56 27.69
N GLN A 74 16.61 10.71 27.07
CA GLN A 74 17.64 10.81 26.05
C GLN A 74 18.99 10.76 26.79
N LEU A 75 19.42 9.57 27.20
CA LEU A 75 20.81 9.36 27.57
C LEU A 75 21.64 9.34 26.27
N PRO A 76 22.76 10.07 26.20
CA PRO A 76 23.60 10.07 25.02
C PRO A 76 24.16 8.67 24.78
N ARG A 77 24.14 8.30 23.50
CA ARG A 77 24.70 7.08 22.93
C ARG A 77 26.14 6.83 23.42
N SER A 78 26.32 6.07 24.50
CA SER A 78 27.53 5.25 24.75
C SER A 78 27.43 4.48 26.07
N GLU A 79 27.11 3.19 26.01
CA GLU A 79 27.88 2.16 26.72
C GLU A 79 27.46 0.77 26.22
N ARG A 80 28.44 0.02 25.70
CA ARG A 80 28.29 -1.40 25.38
C ARG A 80 28.10 -2.16 26.69
N GLN A 81 26.86 -2.45 27.09
CA GLN A 81 26.59 -3.42 28.14
C GLN A 81 26.32 -4.80 27.53
N LYS A 82 27.40 -5.59 27.55
CA LYS A 82 27.42 -7.05 27.48
C LYS A 82 26.63 -7.58 28.69
N GLY A 83 25.52 -8.27 28.46
CA GLY A 83 24.76 -8.92 29.54
C GLY A 83 23.39 -9.36 29.08
N ASP A 84 23.22 -10.67 28.90
CA ASP A 84 22.01 -11.34 28.48
C ASP A 84 20.77 -10.92 29.26
N LYS A 85 19.69 -10.60 28.53
CA LYS A 85 18.30 -10.87 28.92
C LYS A 85 17.34 -10.65 27.74
N SER A 86 17.00 -11.79 27.14
CA SER A 86 15.79 -12.09 26.38
C SER A 86 15.27 -10.99 25.44
N TRP A 87 15.64 -11.12 24.16
CA TRP A 87 14.64 -10.91 23.11
C TRP A 87 13.36 -11.62 23.56
N ARG A 88 12.23 -10.91 23.55
CA ARG A 88 10.92 -11.55 23.59
C ARG A 88 10.86 -12.41 22.33
N GLU A 89 11.25 -13.67 22.48
CA GLU A 89 10.87 -14.76 21.61
C GLU A 89 9.35 -14.83 21.69
N ASN A 90 8.67 -14.03 20.87
CA ASN A 90 7.37 -14.44 20.42
C ASN A 90 7.63 -15.71 19.62
N ARG A 91 7.48 -16.84 20.32
CA ARG A 91 7.24 -18.14 19.73
C ARG A 91 6.14 -17.92 18.71
N SER A 92 6.54 -17.76 17.45
CA SER A 92 5.65 -18.08 16.34
C SER A 92 5.15 -19.47 16.65
N GLN A 93 3.85 -19.65 16.87
CA GLN A 93 3.31 -20.98 16.73
C GLN A 93 3.71 -21.43 15.33
N ALA A 94 4.53 -22.48 15.29
CA ALA A 94 4.91 -23.10 14.05
C ALA A 94 3.61 -23.60 13.42
N PHE A 95 3.11 -22.86 12.43
CA PHE A 95 2.21 -23.44 11.45
C PHE A 95 2.94 -24.68 10.92
N PRO A 96 2.33 -25.88 10.95
CA PRO A 96 2.94 -27.04 10.33
C PRO A 96 3.11 -26.68 8.85
N LYS A 97 4.36 -26.51 8.45
CA LYS A 97 4.79 -26.24 7.08
C LYS A 97 4.57 -27.54 6.29
N GLY A 98 3.32 -27.80 5.93
CA GLY A 98 2.97 -28.68 4.83
C GLY A 98 3.45 -28.02 3.55
N LYS A 99 4.52 -28.56 2.98
CA LYS A 99 5.05 -28.12 1.69
C LYS A 99 4.17 -28.71 0.60
N ASP A 100 3.14 -27.97 0.20
CA ASP A 100 2.44 -28.21 -1.06
C ASP A 100 2.61 -26.99 -1.98
N PHE A 101 3.66 -27.04 -2.79
CA PHE A 101 3.69 -26.31 -4.05
C PHE A 101 2.81 -27.08 -5.04
N GLY A 102 1.53 -26.74 -5.09
CA GLY A 102 0.64 -27.18 -6.16
C GLY A 102 0.79 -26.28 -7.38
N THR A 103 1.90 -26.40 -8.11
CA THR A 103 1.98 -25.78 -9.45
C THR A 103 1.09 -26.60 -10.37
N SER A 104 -0.16 -26.18 -10.57
CA SER A 104 -1.07 -26.84 -11.50
C SER A 104 -0.57 -26.61 -12.93
N THR A 105 0.04 -27.64 -13.52
CA THR A 105 0.53 -27.67 -14.90
C THR A 105 -0.58 -27.93 -15.93
N ARG A 106 -1.85 -27.67 -15.62
CA ARG A 106 -2.92 -27.79 -16.62
C ARG A 106 -2.81 -26.62 -17.60
N ARG A 107 -2.22 -26.90 -18.77
CA ARG A 107 -2.39 -26.08 -19.97
C ARG A 107 -3.86 -26.12 -20.35
N SER A 108 -4.61 -25.08 -20.01
CA SER A 108 -5.92 -24.84 -20.60
C SER A 108 -5.72 -24.50 -22.07
N THR A 109 -6.44 -25.19 -22.93
CA THR A 109 -6.36 -25.00 -24.39
C THR A 109 -7.45 -24.01 -24.80
N ALA A 110 -7.28 -23.27 -25.90
CA ALA A 110 -8.26 -22.29 -26.37
C ALA A 110 -9.71 -22.86 -26.49
N LYS A 111 -9.85 -24.18 -26.71
CA LYS A 111 -11.15 -24.89 -26.72
C LYS A 111 -11.88 -24.90 -25.36
N ASP A 112 -11.15 -24.82 -24.25
CA ASP A 112 -11.72 -24.82 -22.91
C ASP A 112 -12.38 -23.46 -22.61
N PHE A 113 -11.81 -22.37 -23.13
CA PHE A 113 -12.40 -21.03 -23.04
C PHE A 113 -13.68 -20.88 -23.88
N THR A 114 -13.72 -21.48 -25.07
CA THR A 114 -14.92 -21.41 -25.94
C THR A 114 -16.10 -22.17 -25.34
N ASN A 115 -15.86 -23.31 -24.68
CA ASN A 115 -16.91 -24.08 -24.01
C ASN A 115 -17.49 -23.34 -22.79
N LEU A 116 -16.66 -22.57 -22.08
CA LEU A 116 -17.10 -21.74 -20.97
C LEU A 116 -17.98 -20.56 -21.43
N LEU A 117 -17.62 -19.88 -22.52
CA LEU A 117 -18.46 -18.82 -23.08
C LEU A 117 -19.82 -19.35 -23.55
N ALA A 118 -19.86 -20.50 -24.21
CA ALA A 118 -21.11 -21.12 -24.65
C ALA A 118 -22.05 -21.50 -23.49
N GLN A 119 -21.51 -21.95 -22.35
CA GLN A 119 -22.30 -22.26 -21.16
C GLN A 119 -22.87 -21.01 -20.48
N LEU A 120 -22.13 -19.90 -20.48
CA LEU A 120 -22.62 -18.62 -19.94
C LEU A 120 -23.71 -18.01 -20.81
N THR A 121 -23.60 -18.12 -22.14
CA THR A 121 -24.59 -17.59 -23.07
C THR A 121 -25.79 -18.53 -23.28
N GLY A 122 -25.69 -19.80 -22.87
CA GLY A 122 -26.69 -20.84 -23.14
C GLY A 122 -27.85 -20.93 -22.13
N LYS A 123 -27.81 -20.20 -21.00
CA LYS A 123 -28.91 -20.20 -20.03
C LYS A 123 -29.98 -19.18 -20.41
N LYS A 124 -30.77 -19.52 -21.43
CA LYS A 124 -32.06 -18.87 -21.72
C LYS A 124 -33.08 -19.38 -20.68
N GLN A 125 -33.64 -18.47 -19.89
CA GLN A 125 -34.73 -18.77 -18.95
C GLN A 125 -35.97 -19.23 -19.75
N SER A 126 -36.40 -20.47 -19.53
CA SER A 126 -37.74 -20.92 -19.93
C SER A 126 -38.74 -20.48 -18.86
N ALA A 127 -39.58 -19.52 -19.22
CA ALA A 127 -40.77 -19.18 -18.46
C ALA A 127 -41.79 -20.32 -18.59
N THR A 128 -42.34 -20.75 -17.46
CA THR A 128 -43.64 -21.41 -17.34
C THR A 128 -44.24 -20.97 -16.01
#